data_AF-A0A8M9PGH8-F1
#
_entry.id   AF-A0A8M9PGH8-F1
#
_cell.length_a   1.000
_cell.length_b   1.000
_cell.length_c   1.000
_cell.angle_alpha   90.00
_cell.angle_beta   90.00
_cell.angle_gamma   90.00
#
_symmetry.space_group_name_H-M   'P 1'
#
loop_
_entity.id
_entity.type
_entity.pdbx_description
1 polymer ?
#
loop_
_entity_poly.entity_id
_entity_poly.type
_entity_poly.pdbx_seq_one_letter_code
_entity_poly.pdbx_strand_id
1 'polypeptide(L)'
;MVLLTLHNRRGLNCLCAQFLLWILCAVDGEEQQFSVEDWLQTYGYLPPTDPRMSILRSEQTMQSAIAAMQRLYGLKVTGELDKNTIDDITISWMKKPRCGVPDQFDRASKFSVRKRRYALTGQKWLHRHITYSIKNFTPKVGAEETHNAIRRAFDVWQNVTPLRFEAVPYSELERSKKDVDITIIFASGFHGDSSPFDGEGGFLAHAYFPGPGIGGDTHFDSDEPWTLGNPNHDGT
;
A
#
# COMPACT_ATOMS: atom_id res chain seq x y z
N MET A 1 53.40 27.54 -47.68
CA MET A 1 53.16 27.71 -46.24
C MET A 1 52.58 29.09 -46.00
N VAL A 2 51.25 29.22 -45.86
CA VAL A 2 50.52 30.18 -45.02
C VAL A 2 49.12 29.59 -44.80
N LEU A 3 48.69 29.61 -43.54
CA LEU A 3 47.42 29.14 -42.98
C LEU A 3 46.24 30.07 -43.33
N LEU A 4 45.01 29.58 -43.19
CA LEU A 4 43.87 30.23 -42.49
C LEU A 4 42.63 29.30 -42.55
N THR A 5 42.36 28.57 -41.47
CA THR A 5 41.21 28.73 -40.55
C THR A 5 39.83 28.42 -41.13
N LEU A 6 39.30 27.24 -40.78
CA LEU A 6 37.87 27.00 -40.63
C LEU A 6 37.62 26.63 -39.17
N HIS A 7 37.14 27.60 -38.40
CA HIS A 7 36.69 27.43 -37.03
C HIS A 7 35.21 27.02 -37.00
N ASN A 8 34.94 25.96 -36.24
CA ASN A 8 33.88 25.85 -35.25
C ASN A 8 32.40 26.04 -35.67
N ARG A 9 31.67 24.91 -35.76
CA ARG A 9 30.28 24.80 -35.27
C ARG A 9 29.85 23.33 -35.10
N ARG A 10 30.38 22.65 -34.08
CA ARG A 10 29.83 21.36 -33.61
C ARG A 10 29.97 21.27 -32.08
N GLY A 11 29.19 22.08 -31.37
CA GLY A 11 29.22 22.16 -29.90
C GLY A 11 27.86 22.10 -29.22
N LEU A 12 26.73 22.01 -29.94
CA LEU A 12 25.40 22.09 -29.33
C LEU A 12 24.56 20.80 -29.35
N ASN A 13 25.00 19.75 -30.05
CA ASN A 13 24.20 18.51 -30.16
C ASN A 13 24.52 17.45 -29.11
N CYS A 14 25.57 17.64 -28.29
CA CYS A 14 26.01 16.61 -27.34
C CYS A 14 25.23 16.66 -26.01
N LEU A 15 24.82 17.85 -25.56
CA LEU A 15 24.16 18.02 -24.26
C LEU A 15 22.70 17.56 -24.28
N CYS A 16 21.95 17.79 -25.38
CA CYS A 16 20.57 17.30 -25.49
C CYS A 16 20.49 15.77 -25.48
N ALA A 17 21.45 15.08 -26.10
CA ALA A 17 21.47 13.62 -26.13
C ALA A 17 21.74 13.02 -24.74
N GLN A 18 22.60 13.66 -23.93
CA GLN A 18 22.89 13.21 -22.56
C GLN A 18 21.71 13.46 -21.61
N PHE A 19 21.00 14.58 -21.76
CA PHE A 19 19.79 14.85 -20.98
C PHE A 19 18.63 13.91 -21.35
N LEU A 20 18.43 13.63 -22.64
CA LEU A 20 17.44 12.66 -23.10
C LEU A 20 17.75 11.23 -22.62
N LEU A 21 19.03 10.83 -22.61
CA LEU A 21 19.44 9.53 -22.08
C LEU A 21 19.26 9.44 -20.56
N TRP A 22 19.53 10.52 -19.81
CA TRP A 22 19.25 10.59 -18.37
C TRP A 22 17.75 10.54 -18.06
N ILE A 23 16.90 11.19 -18.86
CA ILE A 23 15.44 11.12 -18.72
C ILE A 23 14.93 9.73 -19.09
N LEU A 24 15.44 9.13 -20.16
CA LEU A 24 15.09 7.76 -20.56
C LEU A 24 15.49 6.74 -19.48
N CYS A 25 16.69 6.88 -18.89
CA CYS A 25 17.13 6.00 -17.80
C CYS A 25 16.41 6.26 -16.46
N ALA A 26 15.84 7.45 -16.24
CA ALA A 26 15.08 7.76 -15.03
C ALA A 26 13.61 7.30 -15.09
N VAL A 27 13.09 6.95 -16.28
CA VAL A 27 11.72 6.45 -16.48
C VAL A 27 11.62 4.93 -16.38
N ASP A 28 12.75 4.21 -16.40
CA ASP A 28 12.78 2.81 -16.02
C ASP A 28 12.90 2.71 -14.49
N GLY A 29 11.79 2.96 -13.79
CA GLY A 29 11.67 2.47 -12.42
C GLY A 29 11.94 0.97 -12.45
N GLU A 30 12.91 0.48 -11.69
CA GLU A 30 13.12 -0.96 -11.51
C GLU A 30 11.83 -1.55 -10.96
N GLU A 31 10.98 -2.15 -11.82
CA GLU A 31 9.86 -2.97 -11.35
C GLU A 31 10.45 -4.04 -10.43
N GLN A 32 10.09 -3.98 -9.14
CA GLN A 32 10.54 -4.96 -8.16
C GLN A 32 10.12 -6.35 -8.65
N GLN A 33 11.12 -7.17 -9.02
CA GLN A 33 10.88 -8.50 -9.56
C GLN A 33 10.02 -9.32 -8.61
N PHE A 34 8.88 -9.81 -9.10
CA PHE A 34 7.93 -10.58 -8.29
C PHE A 34 8.61 -11.80 -7.65
N SER A 35 8.70 -11.78 -6.32
CA SER A 35 9.28 -12.84 -5.51
C SER A 35 8.17 -13.71 -4.91
N VAL A 36 8.11 -14.97 -5.36
CA VAL A 36 7.15 -15.96 -4.82
C VAL A 36 7.42 -16.23 -3.35
N GLU A 37 8.70 -16.27 -2.95
CA GLU A 37 9.05 -16.50 -1.56
C GLU A 37 8.55 -15.36 -0.66
N ASP A 38 8.76 -14.11 -1.06
CA ASP A 38 8.28 -12.96 -0.29
C ASP A 38 6.75 -12.95 -0.24
N TRP A 39 6.07 -13.24 -1.34
CA TRP A 39 4.61 -13.36 -1.38
C TRP A 39 4.11 -14.43 -0.39
N LEU A 40 4.73 -15.61 -0.38
CA LEU A 40 4.34 -16.70 0.52
C LEU A 40 4.59 -16.35 1.98
N GLN A 41 5.61 -15.54 2.29
CA GLN A 41 5.81 -15.00 3.64
C GLN A 41 4.75 -13.96 4.01
N THR A 42 4.52 -12.98 3.15
CA THR A 42 3.54 -11.89 3.34
C THR A 42 2.15 -12.45 3.67
N TYR A 43 1.73 -13.52 2.99
CA TYR A 43 0.41 -14.12 3.18
C TYR A 43 0.38 -15.31 4.16
N GLY A 44 1.48 -15.60 4.87
CA GLY A 44 1.54 -16.55 5.98
C GLY A 44 1.70 -18.02 5.59
N TYR A 45 2.05 -18.31 4.34
CA TYR A 45 2.37 -19.68 3.89
C TYR A 45 3.78 -20.11 4.28
N LEU A 46 4.69 -19.16 4.43
CA LEU A 46 6.05 -19.34 4.94
C LEU A 46 6.28 -18.50 6.20
N PRO A 47 7.09 -18.97 7.16
CA PRO A 47 7.49 -18.15 8.30
C PRO A 47 8.45 -17.04 7.84
N PRO A 48 8.48 -15.87 8.50
CA PRO A 48 9.41 -14.80 8.15
C PRO A 48 10.86 -15.28 8.25
N THR A 49 11.72 -14.87 7.31
CA THR A 49 13.17 -15.13 7.37
C THR A 49 13.79 -14.27 8.48
N ASP A 50 14.47 -14.88 9.46
CA ASP A 50 15.32 -14.12 10.39
C ASP A 50 16.58 -13.68 9.64
N PRO A 51 16.92 -12.37 9.59
CA PRO A 51 18.15 -11.89 8.95
C PRO A 51 19.44 -12.56 9.47
N ARG A 52 19.41 -13.11 10.69
CA ARG A 52 20.55 -13.81 11.32
C ARG A 52 20.65 -15.27 10.91
N MET A 53 19.60 -15.85 10.33
CA MET A 53 19.56 -17.24 9.92
C MET A 53 19.49 -17.31 8.39
N SER A 54 20.61 -17.69 7.76
CA SER A 54 20.59 -18.14 6.36
C SER A 54 19.91 -19.52 6.32
N ILE A 55 18.58 -19.54 6.45
CA ILE A 55 17.82 -20.78 6.27
C ILE A 55 17.72 -20.99 4.76
N LEU A 56 18.60 -21.82 4.20
CA LEU A 56 18.32 -22.49 2.93
C LEU A 56 16.99 -23.24 3.13
N ARG A 57 15.89 -22.67 2.65
CA ARG A 57 14.59 -23.32 2.78
C ARG A 57 14.61 -24.60 1.98
N SER A 58 14.13 -25.69 2.60
CA SER A 58 14.04 -26.95 1.88
C SER A 58 13.04 -26.83 0.73
N GLU A 59 13.34 -27.48 -0.38
CA GLU A 59 12.41 -27.62 -1.51
C GLU A 59 11.03 -28.11 -1.05
N GLN A 60 11.01 -29.05 -0.09
CA GLN A 60 9.78 -29.57 0.50
C GLN A 60 8.96 -28.50 1.23
N THR A 61 9.61 -27.56 1.92
CA THR A 61 8.93 -26.43 2.58
C THR A 61 8.27 -25.53 1.55
N MET A 62 8.99 -25.20 0.46
CA MET A 62 8.45 -24.41 -0.65
C MET A 62 7.27 -25.12 -1.31
N GLN A 63 7.42 -26.40 -1.65
CA GLN A 63 6.34 -27.18 -2.27
C GLN A 63 5.08 -27.25 -1.41
N SER A 64 5.27 -27.40 -0.10
CA SER A 64 4.16 -27.43 0.86
C SER A 64 3.45 -26.08 0.97
N ALA A 65 4.18 -24.98 0.90
CA ALA A 65 3.65 -23.62 0.91
C ALA A 65 2.83 -23.34 -0.36
N ILE A 66 3.38 -23.66 -1.54
CA ILE A 66 2.70 -23.52 -2.84
C ILE A 66 1.44 -24.38 -2.88
N ALA A 67 1.52 -25.65 -2.48
CA ALA A 67 0.36 -26.55 -2.45
C ALA A 67 -0.74 -26.05 -1.51
N ALA A 68 -0.36 -25.40 -0.40
CA ALA A 68 -1.34 -24.81 0.52
C ALA A 68 -2.03 -23.58 -0.09
N MET A 69 -1.29 -22.73 -0.81
CA MET A 69 -1.86 -21.61 -1.55
C MET A 69 -2.81 -22.10 -2.64
N GLN A 70 -2.37 -23.03 -3.48
CA GLN A 70 -3.19 -23.62 -4.55
C GLN A 70 -4.51 -24.20 -4.02
N ARG A 71 -4.46 -24.91 -2.88
CA ARG A 71 -5.68 -25.42 -2.21
C ARG A 71 -6.65 -24.31 -1.81
N LEU A 72 -6.15 -23.22 -1.23
CA LEU A 72 -7.01 -22.12 -0.78
C LEU A 72 -7.68 -21.42 -1.98
N TYR A 73 -6.95 -21.28 -3.08
CA TYR A 73 -7.40 -20.60 -4.30
C TYR A 73 -8.20 -21.51 -5.24
N GLY A 74 -8.41 -22.78 -4.89
CA GLY A 74 -9.12 -23.74 -5.73
C GLY A 74 -8.37 -24.11 -7.02
N LEU A 75 -7.04 -23.97 -7.03
CA LEU A 75 -6.18 -24.35 -8.15
C LEU A 75 -5.82 -25.83 -8.08
N LYS A 76 -5.34 -26.39 -9.19
CA LYS A 76 -4.75 -27.73 -9.20
C LYS A 76 -3.56 -27.75 -8.25
N VAL A 77 -3.60 -28.67 -7.28
CA VAL A 77 -2.57 -28.78 -6.24
C VAL A 77 -1.38 -29.57 -6.77
N THR A 78 -0.34 -28.88 -7.22
CA THR A 78 0.93 -29.45 -7.69
C THR A 78 2.04 -29.28 -6.65
N GLY A 79 2.03 -28.17 -5.91
CA GLY A 79 3.17 -27.76 -5.08
C GLY A 79 4.38 -27.27 -5.89
N GLU A 80 4.25 -27.19 -7.21
CA GLU A 80 5.34 -26.78 -8.10
C GLU A 80 4.96 -25.46 -8.75
N LEU A 81 5.98 -24.63 -8.99
CA LEU A 81 5.91 -23.50 -9.90
C LEU A 81 6.66 -23.94 -11.16
N ASP A 82 6.00 -23.93 -12.31
CA ASP A 82 6.73 -24.22 -13.55
C ASP A 82 7.79 -23.11 -13.76
N LYS A 83 9.07 -23.49 -13.69
CA LYS A 83 10.22 -22.57 -13.68
C LYS A 83 10.29 -21.70 -14.94
N ASN A 84 9.63 -22.13 -16.02
CA ASN A 84 9.82 -21.55 -17.35
C ASN A 84 8.62 -20.74 -17.84
N THR A 85 7.56 -20.60 -17.06
CA THR A 85 6.41 -19.80 -17.51
C THR A 85 6.01 -18.86 -16.39
N ILE A 86 6.37 -17.58 -16.58
CA ILE A 86 5.80 -16.44 -15.86
C ILE A 86 4.25 -16.49 -15.91
N ASP A 87 3.68 -17.25 -16.86
CA ASP A 87 2.25 -17.55 -17.03
C ASP A 87 1.75 -18.83 -16.32
N ASP A 88 2.47 -19.40 -15.34
CA ASP A 88 1.87 -20.42 -14.47
C ASP A 88 0.60 -19.81 -13.85
N ILE A 89 -0.53 -20.52 -13.99
CA ILE A 89 -1.83 -20.16 -13.42
C ILE A 89 -1.63 -19.76 -11.95
N THR A 90 -0.77 -20.46 -11.21
CA THR A 90 -0.44 -20.13 -9.81
C THR A 90 0.11 -18.71 -9.67
N ILE A 91 1.11 -18.31 -10.46
CA ILE A 91 1.72 -16.97 -10.43
C ILE A 91 0.69 -15.91 -10.86
N SER A 92 -0.09 -16.19 -11.91
CA SER A 92 -1.16 -15.29 -12.36
C SER A 92 -2.16 -14.99 -11.24
N TRP A 93 -2.52 -16.00 -10.44
CA TRP A 93 -3.37 -15.83 -9.27
C TRP A 93 -2.69 -15.09 -8.12
N MET A 94 -1.40 -15.34 -7.87
CA MET A 94 -0.63 -14.62 -6.85
C MET A 94 -0.50 -13.12 -7.17
N LYS A 95 -0.41 -12.76 -8.46
CA LYS A 95 -0.32 -11.36 -8.92
C LYS A 95 -1.65 -10.62 -8.96
N LYS A 96 -2.79 -11.27 -8.72
CA LYS A 96 -4.08 -10.57 -8.67
C LYS A 96 -4.11 -9.60 -7.48
N PRO A 97 -4.69 -8.39 -7.66
CA PRO A 97 -4.84 -7.45 -6.56
C PRO A 97 -5.68 -8.08 -5.45
N ARG A 98 -5.21 -7.97 -4.22
CA ARG A 98 -5.86 -8.50 -3.02
C ARG A 98 -5.52 -7.62 -1.82
N CYS A 99 -6.27 -7.75 -0.74
CA CYS A 99 -5.91 -7.09 0.52
C CYS A 99 -4.65 -7.74 1.12
N GLY A 100 -3.83 -6.95 1.82
CA GLY A 100 -2.62 -7.40 2.53
C GLY A 100 -2.89 -8.27 3.77
N VAL A 101 -4.13 -8.75 3.96
CA VAL A 101 -4.47 -9.63 5.08
C VAL A 101 -3.94 -11.04 4.80
N PRO A 102 -3.12 -11.63 5.72
CA PRO A 102 -2.61 -12.97 5.54
C PRO A 102 -3.71 -14.04 5.48
N ASP A 103 -3.48 -15.07 4.67
CA ASP A 103 -4.41 -16.20 4.54
C ASP A 103 -4.34 -17.14 5.75
N GLN A 104 -3.19 -17.17 6.42
CA GLN A 104 -2.89 -18.12 7.49
C GLN A 104 -2.40 -17.41 8.74
N PHE A 105 -3.27 -17.34 9.75
CA PHE A 105 -2.93 -16.84 11.08
C PHE A 105 -2.32 -17.97 11.94
N ASP A 106 -1.05 -18.29 11.69
CA ASP A 106 -0.24 -19.28 12.40
C ASP A 106 -0.82 -20.71 12.43
N ARG A 107 -0.35 -21.58 11.53
CA ARG A 107 -0.56 -23.04 11.63
C ARG A 107 0.14 -23.68 12.84
N ALA A 108 0.91 -22.92 13.62
CA ALA A 108 1.71 -23.45 14.74
C ALA A 108 0.85 -23.91 15.95
N SER A 109 -0.38 -23.42 16.11
CA SER A 109 -1.24 -23.90 17.20
C SER A 109 -2.06 -25.11 16.76
N LYS A 110 -1.56 -26.31 17.05
CA LYS A 110 -2.38 -27.56 17.02
C LYS A 110 -3.59 -27.50 17.94
N PHE A 111 -3.60 -26.57 18.89
CA PHE A 111 -4.76 -26.30 19.72
C PHE A 111 -5.70 -25.40 18.93
N SER A 112 -6.83 -25.98 18.52
CA SER A 112 -7.99 -25.27 17.99
C SER A 112 -8.64 -24.44 19.11
N VAL A 113 -7.89 -23.48 19.65
CA VAL A 113 -8.47 -22.43 20.47
C VAL A 113 -9.06 -21.44 19.49
N ARG A 114 -10.38 -21.28 19.53
CA ARG A 114 -11.11 -20.25 18.77
C ARG A 114 -10.43 -18.90 19.05
N LYS A 115 -9.57 -18.44 18.14
CA LYS A 115 -8.97 -17.10 18.21
C LYS A 115 -10.09 -16.08 18.02
N ARG A 116 -10.07 -14.99 18.79
CA ARG A 116 -11.01 -13.89 18.61
C ARG A 116 -10.79 -13.28 17.22
N ARG A 117 -11.87 -12.99 16.49
CA ARG A 117 -11.82 -12.38 15.14
C ARG A 117 -11.36 -10.92 15.14
N TYR A 118 -11.29 -10.31 16.32
CA TYR A 118 -10.91 -8.93 16.54
C TYR A 118 -10.18 -8.83 17.89
N ALA A 119 -9.21 -7.93 17.97
CA ALA A 119 -8.59 -7.55 19.22
C ALA A 119 -9.34 -6.35 19.82
N LEU A 120 -9.89 -6.51 21.02
CA LEU A 120 -10.28 -5.36 21.82
C LEU A 120 -9.01 -4.86 22.52
N THR A 121 -8.37 -3.84 21.96
CA THR A 121 -7.19 -3.19 22.56
C THR A 121 -7.57 -2.38 23.81
N GLY A 122 -8.86 -2.13 24.04
CA GLY A 122 -9.36 -1.26 25.10
C GLY A 122 -9.26 0.24 24.74
N GLN A 123 -8.57 0.57 23.65
CA GLN A 123 -8.46 1.92 23.12
C GLN A 123 -9.75 2.33 22.43
N LYS A 124 -10.39 3.36 22.95
CA LYS A 124 -11.62 3.94 22.40
C LYS A 124 -11.66 5.43 22.73
N TRP A 125 -12.32 6.21 21.90
CA TRP A 125 -12.70 7.58 22.28
C TRP A 125 -13.65 7.53 23.49
N LEU A 126 -13.41 8.41 24.47
CA LEU A 126 -14.24 8.54 25.68
C LEU A 126 -15.47 9.42 25.43
N HIS A 127 -15.49 10.09 24.29
CA HIS A 127 -16.52 10.97 23.80
C HIS A 127 -17.13 10.41 22.51
N ARG A 128 -18.30 10.91 22.15
CA ARG A 128 -19.04 10.51 20.95
C ARG A 128 -18.93 11.51 19.80
N HIS A 129 -18.48 12.73 20.10
CA HIS A 129 -18.32 13.78 19.11
C HIS A 129 -16.89 13.81 18.62
N ILE A 130 -16.62 13.12 17.52
CA ILE A 130 -15.29 12.89 16.97
C ILE A 130 -15.01 13.98 15.93
N THR A 131 -13.93 14.71 16.13
CA THR A 131 -13.46 15.74 15.20
C THR A 131 -12.44 15.16 14.24
N TYR A 132 -12.50 15.54 12.97
CA TYR A 132 -11.50 15.14 11.98
C TYR A 132 -11.06 16.31 11.12
N SER A 133 -9.85 16.21 10.58
CA SER A 133 -9.32 17.19 9.64
C SER A 133 -8.52 16.51 8.54
N ILE A 134 -8.64 17.04 7.32
CA ILE A 134 -7.89 16.56 6.16
C ILE A 134 -6.69 17.50 5.97
N LYS A 135 -5.49 17.01 6.26
CA LYS A 135 -4.24 17.78 6.18
C LYS A 135 -3.88 18.15 4.75
N ASN A 136 -4.04 17.19 3.85
CA ASN A 136 -3.80 17.32 2.42
C ASN A 136 -4.73 16.34 1.67
N PHE A 137 -4.79 16.49 0.35
CA PHE A 137 -5.64 15.66 -0.51
C PHE A 137 -4.83 15.19 -1.71
N THR A 138 -5.28 14.11 -2.35
CA THR A 138 -4.70 13.65 -3.60
C THR A 138 -5.11 14.56 -4.77
N PRO A 139 -4.16 15.08 -5.58
CA PRO A 139 -4.47 15.84 -6.78
C PRO A 139 -5.29 15.03 -7.81
N LYS A 140 -5.22 13.70 -7.74
CA LYS A 140 -5.92 12.77 -8.64
C LYS A 140 -7.45 12.87 -8.52
N VAL A 141 -7.93 13.20 -7.33
CA VAL A 141 -9.37 13.35 -7.03
C VAL A 141 -9.77 14.82 -6.91
N GLY A 142 -8.90 15.66 -6.32
CA GLY A 142 -9.21 17.06 -6.04
C GLY A 142 -9.69 17.28 -4.60
N ALA A 143 -9.58 18.53 -4.13
CA ALA A 143 -9.86 18.87 -2.74
C ALA A 143 -11.34 18.68 -2.39
N GLU A 144 -12.23 19.28 -3.19
CA GLU A 144 -13.68 19.27 -2.94
C GLU A 144 -14.22 17.83 -2.96
N GLU A 145 -13.83 17.07 -3.97
CA GLU A 145 -14.19 15.68 -4.17
C GLU A 145 -13.69 14.79 -3.02
N THR A 146 -12.45 14.99 -2.56
CA THR A 146 -11.89 14.28 -1.42
C THR A 146 -12.67 14.61 -0.15
N HIS A 147 -12.92 15.89 0.14
CA HIS A 147 -13.73 16.33 1.29
C HIS A 147 -15.13 15.70 1.26
N ASN A 148 -15.78 15.72 0.10
CA ASN A 148 -17.12 15.14 -0.09
C ASN A 148 -17.11 13.62 0.09
N ALA A 149 -16.10 12.91 -0.44
CA ALA A 149 -15.98 11.47 -0.29
C ALA A 149 -15.79 11.06 1.18
N ILE A 150 -14.89 11.73 1.89
CA ILE A 150 -14.64 11.49 3.32
C ILE A 150 -15.88 11.81 4.17
N ARG A 151 -16.56 12.94 3.90
CA ARG A 151 -17.81 13.29 4.60
C ARG A 151 -18.87 12.20 4.44
N ARG A 152 -19.08 11.72 3.21
CA ARG A 152 -20.01 10.61 2.93
C ARG A 152 -19.62 9.34 3.66
N ALA A 153 -18.34 9.00 3.71
CA ALA A 153 -17.85 7.83 4.45
C ALA A 153 -18.18 7.94 5.95
N PHE A 154 -17.94 9.10 6.56
CA PHE A 154 -18.31 9.33 7.96
C PHE A 154 -19.82 9.35 8.19
N ASP A 155 -20.62 9.82 7.24
CA ASP A 155 -22.10 9.77 7.35
C ASP A 155 -22.62 8.33 7.38
N VAL A 156 -22.02 7.42 6.60
CA VAL A 156 -22.34 5.98 6.64
C VAL A 156 -22.10 5.42 8.05
N TRP A 157 -20.95 5.73 8.66
CA TRP A 157 -20.62 5.32 10.03
C TRP A 157 -21.53 5.98 11.07
N GLN A 158 -21.78 7.28 10.93
CA GLN A 158 -22.63 8.06 11.84
C GLN A 158 -24.06 7.52 11.88
N ASN A 159 -24.60 7.05 10.75
CA ASN A 159 -25.98 6.57 10.66
C ASN A 159 -26.23 5.27 11.47
N VAL A 160 -25.19 4.49 11.75
CA VAL A 160 -25.30 3.19 12.43
C VAL A 160 -24.56 3.14 13.77
N THR A 161 -24.03 4.27 14.23
CA THR A 161 -23.31 4.38 15.51
C THR A 161 -23.82 5.56 16.32
N PRO A 162 -23.57 5.61 17.65
CA PRO A 162 -23.88 6.79 18.46
C PRO A 162 -22.84 7.91 18.29
N LEU A 163 -21.87 7.76 17.37
CA LEU A 163 -20.82 8.74 17.12
C LEU A 163 -21.38 9.87 16.25
N ARG A 164 -20.77 11.04 16.35
CA ARG A 164 -20.99 12.20 15.47
C ARG A 164 -19.64 12.65 14.97
N PHE A 165 -19.53 12.94 13.67
CA PHE A 165 -18.28 13.37 13.06
C PHE A 165 -18.37 14.83 12.63
N GLU A 166 -17.43 15.66 13.08
CA GLU A 166 -17.31 17.07 12.69
C GLU A 166 -16.02 17.29 11.90
N ALA A 167 -16.14 17.88 10.72
CA ALA A 167 -15.01 18.29 9.92
C ALA A 167 -14.49 19.65 10.42
N VAL A 168 -13.21 19.72 10.76
CA VAL A 168 -12.52 20.97 11.12
C VAL A 168 -11.54 21.33 10.01
N PRO A 169 -11.58 22.53 9.42
CA PRO A 169 -10.61 22.92 8.39
C PRO A 169 -9.19 22.90 8.95
N TYR A 170 -8.25 22.31 8.21
CA TYR A 170 -6.87 22.14 8.68
C TYR A 170 -6.18 23.48 9.03
N SER A 171 -6.52 24.54 8.30
CA SER A 171 -6.04 25.91 8.57
C SER A 171 -6.45 26.44 9.96
N GLU A 172 -7.51 25.91 10.57
CA GLU A 172 -7.86 26.24 11.95
C GLU A 172 -6.96 25.58 12.97
N LEU A 173 -6.46 24.37 12.67
CA LEU A 173 -5.51 23.66 13.53
C LEU A 173 -4.17 24.38 13.54
N GLU A 174 -3.69 24.83 12.38
CA GLU A 174 -2.46 25.61 12.25
C GLU A 174 -2.52 26.93 13.05
N ARG A 175 -3.70 27.58 13.05
CA ARG A 175 -3.91 28.85 13.76
C ARG A 175 -4.07 28.67 15.26
N SER A 176 -4.84 27.68 15.68
CA SER A 176 -5.21 27.49 17.09
C SER A 176 -4.25 26.59 17.87
N LYS A 177 -3.38 25.83 17.17
CA LYS A 177 -2.53 24.78 17.72
C LYS A 177 -3.34 23.74 18.52
N LYS A 178 -4.57 23.48 18.08
CA LYS A 178 -5.43 22.43 18.62
C LYS A 178 -5.32 21.20 17.74
N ASP A 179 -5.42 20.03 18.37
CA ASP A 179 -5.51 18.75 17.69
C ASP A 179 -6.97 18.33 17.50
N VAL A 180 -7.18 17.44 16.53
CA VAL A 180 -8.45 16.75 16.27
C VAL A 180 -8.31 15.28 16.64
N ASP A 181 -9.43 14.56 16.71
CA ASP A 181 -9.41 13.12 17.05
C ASP A 181 -8.90 12.23 15.91
N ILE A 182 -9.02 12.70 14.66
CA ILE A 182 -8.60 11.99 13.44
C ILE A 182 -7.97 12.98 12.47
N THR A 183 -6.66 12.89 12.27
CA THR A 183 -5.99 13.56 11.14
C THR A 183 -5.94 12.63 9.95
N ILE A 184 -6.45 13.09 8.81
CA ILE A 184 -6.41 12.38 7.54
C ILE A 184 -5.27 12.94 6.70
N ILE A 185 -4.38 12.07 6.26
CA ILE A 185 -3.17 12.43 5.52
C ILE A 185 -3.05 11.54 4.28
N PHE A 186 -2.67 12.13 3.16
CA PHE A 186 -2.20 11.41 1.98
C PHE A 186 -0.68 11.49 1.94
N ALA A 187 0.02 10.36 1.97
CA ALA A 187 1.47 10.33 2.01
C ALA A 187 2.02 9.16 1.20
N SER A 188 3.28 9.26 0.76
CA SER A 188 3.97 8.22 -0.01
C SER A 188 5.14 7.67 0.79
N GLY A 189 5.46 6.38 0.61
CA GLY A 189 6.63 5.74 1.22
C GLY A 189 6.73 5.96 2.74
N PHE A 190 7.92 6.34 3.21
CA PHE A 190 8.15 6.66 4.63
C PHE A 190 7.61 8.05 4.99
N HIS A 191 6.66 8.11 5.93
CA HIS A 191 5.91 9.33 6.26
C HIS A 191 5.82 9.63 7.76
N GLY A 192 6.84 9.22 8.53
CA GLY A 192 7.02 9.64 9.93
C GLY A 192 6.40 8.71 10.98
N ASP A 193 5.82 7.60 10.56
CA ASP A 193 5.38 6.51 11.43
C ASP A 193 6.15 5.20 11.15
N SER A 194 5.72 4.09 11.74
CA SER A 194 6.36 2.77 11.56
C SER A 194 5.76 1.93 10.43
N SER A 195 4.93 2.52 9.57
CA SER A 195 4.09 1.82 8.59
C SER A 195 4.25 2.47 7.21
N PRO A 196 5.41 2.32 6.55
CA PRO A 196 5.64 2.93 5.24
C PRO A 196 4.70 2.33 4.17
N PHE A 197 4.33 3.16 3.21
CA PHE A 197 3.60 2.73 2.02
C PHE A 197 4.53 2.08 0.98
N ASP A 198 3.97 1.19 0.16
CA ASP A 198 4.66 0.39 -0.85
C ASP A 198 4.53 0.94 -2.28
N GLY A 199 3.79 2.03 -2.49
CA GLY A 199 3.61 2.67 -3.78
C GLY A 199 2.27 2.26 -4.42
N GLU A 200 2.21 2.18 -5.74
CA GLU A 200 0.98 1.70 -6.38
C GLU A 200 0.73 0.21 -6.13
N GLY A 201 -0.43 -0.11 -5.57
CA GLY A 201 -0.84 -1.45 -5.18
C GLY A 201 -0.43 -1.79 -3.74
N GLY A 202 -0.96 -2.91 -3.23
CA GLY A 202 -0.63 -3.36 -1.88
C GLY A 202 -1.40 -2.61 -0.79
N PHE A 203 -0.73 -1.80 0.04
CA PHE A 203 -1.34 -1.13 1.19
C PHE A 203 -1.98 0.21 0.82
N LEU A 204 -3.28 0.20 0.53
CA LEU A 204 -4.01 1.42 0.16
C LEU A 204 -4.06 2.49 1.28
N ALA A 205 -4.16 2.04 2.53
CA ALA A 205 -4.35 2.91 3.68
C ALA A 205 -4.13 2.15 5.00
N HIS A 206 -3.81 2.88 6.07
CA HIS A 206 -3.84 2.39 7.45
C HIS A 206 -4.40 3.43 8.41
N ALA A 207 -4.85 2.96 9.56
CA ALA A 207 -5.35 3.81 10.63
C ALA A 207 -4.86 3.32 11.99
N TYR A 208 -4.69 4.24 12.92
CA TYR A 208 -4.26 3.94 14.28
C TYR A 208 -5.45 3.87 15.24
N PHE A 209 -5.31 3.06 16.29
CA PHE A 209 -6.31 3.02 17.36
C PHE A 209 -6.42 4.39 18.06
N PRO A 210 -7.60 4.73 18.62
CA PRO A 210 -7.79 5.97 19.37
C PRO A 210 -6.73 6.15 20.48
N GLY A 211 -6.13 7.33 20.56
CA GLY A 211 -5.08 7.62 21.54
C GLY A 211 -4.47 9.01 21.35
N PRO A 212 -3.49 9.39 22.19
CA PRO A 212 -2.76 10.64 22.00
C PRO A 212 -1.81 10.57 20.79
N GLY A 213 -1.40 11.73 20.28
CA GLY A 213 -0.47 11.82 19.14
C GLY A 213 -1.15 11.36 17.84
N ILE A 214 -0.57 10.37 17.16
CA ILE A 214 -1.11 9.79 15.92
C ILE A 214 -2.33 8.87 16.15
N GLY A 215 -2.81 8.76 17.40
CA GLY A 215 -3.86 7.82 17.76
C GLY A 215 -5.23 8.23 17.21
N GLY A 216 -5.71 7.49 16.21
CA GLY A 216 -6.95 7.79 15.48
C GLY A 216 -6.68 8.29 14.06
N ASP A 217 -5.45 8.72 13.76
CA ASP A 217 -5.07 9.20 12.44
C ASP A 217 -5.24 8.10 11.38
N THR A 218 -5.60 8.54 10.17
CA THR A 218 -5.80 7.69 9.01
C THR A 218 -4.94 8.18 7.86
N HIS A 219 -4.07 7.32 7.37
CA HIS A 219 -3.17 7.63 6.28
C HIS A 219 -3.61 6.86 5.03
N PHE A 220 -3.64 7.56 3.90
CA PHE A 220 -3.89 7.00 2.58
C PHE A 220 -2.61 7.08 1.77
N ASP A 221 -2.29 6.03 1.02
CA ASP A 221 -1.12 6.06 0.13
C ASP A 221 -1.37 7.05 -1.01
N SER A 222 -0.57 8.11 -1.14
CA SER A 222 -0.72 9.06 -2.26
C SER A 222 -0.30 8.52 -3.62
N ASP A 223 0.45 7.41 -3.67
CA ASP A 223 0.91 6.80 -4.91
C ASP A 223 -0.21 6.02 -5.62
N GLU A 224 -1.25 5.58 -4.89
CA GLU A 224 -2.42 4.89 -5.42
C GLU A 224 -3.23 5.73 -6.43
N PRO A 225 -3.77 5.14 -7.52
CA PRO A 225 -4.56 5.83 -8.53
C PRO A 225 -6.00 6.08 -8.06
N TRP A 226 -6.16 6.84 -6.97
CA TRP A 226 -7.47 7.16 -6.37
C TRP A 226 -8.47 7.73 -7.38
N THR A 227 -9.69 7.18 -7.36
CA THR A 227 -10.83 7.68 -8.14
C THR A 227 -12.09 7.76 -7.26
N LEU A 228 -13.07 8.57 -7.66
CA LEU A 228 -14.39 8.64 -6.98
C LEU A 228 -15.36 7.53 -7.43
N GLY A 229 -14.97 6.73 -8.41
CA GLY A 229 -15.78 5.73 -9.06
C GLY A 229 -14.95 5.01 -10.10
N ASN A 230 -15.35 3.80 -10.45
CA ASN A 230 -14.67 3.03 -11.48
C ASN A 230 -15.11 3.56 -12.86
N PRO A 231 -14.20 3.96 -13.76
CA PRO A 231 -14.55 4.23 -15.15
C PRO A 231 -15.20 3.03 -15.85
N ASN A 232 -14.98 1.80 -15.35
CA ASN A 232 -15.39 0.54 -16.00
C ASN A 232 -16.39 -0.29 -15.18
N HIS A 233 -17.23 0.32 -14.34
CA HIS A 233 -18.35 -0.39 -13.68
C HIS A 233 -19.73 0.16 -14.05
N ASP A 234 -19.85 0.85 -15.19
CA ASP A 234 -21.09 0.81 -15.95
C ASP A 234 -21.22 -0.57 -16.60
N GLY A 235 -21.68 -1.53 -15.81
CA GLY A 235 -22.03 -2.85 -16.31
C GLY A 235 -23.15 -2.76 -17.34
N THR A 236 -22.77 -2.67 -18.62
CA THR A 236 -23.60 -2.93 -19.80
C THR A 236 -22.92 -3.93 -20.70
#